data_AF-J1SDE6-F1
#
_entry.id   AF-J1SDE6-F1
#
_cell.length_a   1.000
_cell.length_b   1.000
_cell.length_c   1.000
_cell.angle_alpha   90.00
_cell.angle_beta   90.00
_cell.angle_gamma   90.00
#
_symmetry.space_group_name_H-M   'P 1'
#
loop_
_entity.id
_entity.type
_entity.pdbx_description
1 polymer ?
#
loop_
_entity_poly.entity_id
_entity_poly.type
_entity_poly.pdbx_seq_one_letter_code
_entity_poly.pdbx_strand_id
1 'polypeptide(L)'
;MARRKHIEDVEIIEHFEKYLQEECSNNVSLFKIPRFGDYLRKNGFPSVADTTLRRNTSFREVLAERKAKYDEEEEYRTVITYKTIDVDSFMATNRTPNAIRTGLSELNLYYKKVAEAALEFKNENVKLQDENEELKEQIQQLLQKETSRKALETENIKLRALIKSSVYPEIANELLKEEGILQSEQQVITDEFMVNNILTADSEINFHSDTTNSKDDKGDIRKPKKVVAIKDLLDSKTNY
;
A
#
# COMPACT_ATOMS: atom_id res chain seq x y z
N MET A 1 -10.33 -53.66 19.77
CA MET A 1 -10.80 -52.28 19.97
C MET A 1 -9.66 -51.44 20.54
N ALA A 2 -9.23 -50.39 19.84
CA ALA A 2 -8.21 -49.48 20.37
C ALA A 2 -8.81 -48.65 21.53
N ARG A 3 -8.04 -48.41 22.60
CA ARG A 3 -8.47 -47.52 23.69
C ARG A 3 -8.72 -46.13 23.11
N ARG A 4 -9.85 -45.51 23.48
CA ARG A 4 -10.12 -44.11 23.16
C ARG A 4 -9.06 -43.23 23.81
N LYS A 5 -8.58 -42.22 23.08
CA LYS A 5 -7.65 -41.21 23.60
C LYS A 5 -8.34 -40.42 24.73
N HIS A 6 -7.56 -40.01 25.72
CA HIS A 6 -8.06 -39.24 26.87
C HIS A 6 -8.14 -37.73 26.62
N ILE A 7 -7.49 -37.26 25.55
CA ILE A 7 -7.45 -35.88 25.09
C ILE A 7 -7.04 -35.92 23.61
N GLU A 8 -7.59 -35.02 22.81
CA GLU A 8 -7.22 -34.92 21.40
C GLU A 8 -5.91 -34.12 21.22
N ASP A 9 -5.20 -34.39 20.13
CA ASP A 9 -3.86 -33.82 19.91
C ASP A 9 -3.91 -32.29 19.77
N VAL A 10 -4.99 -31.76 19.19
CA VAL A 10 -5.24 -30.31 19.04
C VAL A 10 -5.43 -29.64 20.42
N GLU A 11 -6.18 -30.26 21.31
CA GLU A 11 -6.44 -29.73 22.66
C GLU A 11 -5.17 -29.70 23.50
N ILE A 12 -4.27 -30.69 23.35
CA ILE A 12 -2.96 -30.67 24.02
C ILE A 12 -2.15 -29.44 23.57
N ILE A 13 -2.14 -29.14 22.28
CA ILE A 13 -1.36 -28.02 21.71
C ILE A 13 -1.93 -26.69 22.19
N GLU A 14 -3.25 -26.51 22.18
CA GLU A 14 -3.88 -25.28 22.69
C GLU A 14 -3.59 -25.05 24.18
N HIS A 15 -3.68 -26.10 25.00
CA HIS A 15 -3.35 -25.99 26.41
C HIS A 15 -1.85 -25.76 26.65
N PHE A 16 -0.99 -26.26 25.78
CA PHE A 16 0.45 -25.99 25.83
C PHE A 16 0.76 -24.52 25.59
N GLU A 17 0.11 -23.88 24.61
CA GLU A 17 0.27 -22.44 24.37
C GLU A 17 -0.21 -21.61 25.56
N LYS A 18 -1.37 -21.94 26.13
CA LYS A 18 -1.89 -21.28 27.34
C LYS A 18 -0.95 -21.46 28.53
N TYR A 19 -0.44 -22.68 28.75
CA TYR A 19 0.52 -22.95 29.82
C TYR A 19 1.81 -22.13 29.65
N LEU A 20 2.32 -21.99 28.42
CA LEU A 20 3.50 -21.18 28.18
C LEU A 20 3.26 -19.70 28.53
N GLN A 21 2.10 -19.15 28.17
CA GLN A 21 1.74 -17.76 28.46
C GLN A 21 1.56 -17.51 29.96
N GLU A 22 0.80 -18.37 30.64
CA GLU A 22 0.38 -18.17 32.04
C GLU A 22 1.48 -18.52 33.05
N GLU A 23 2.15 -19.66 32.87
CA GLU A 23 3.05 -20.24 33.89
C GLU A 23 4.54 -20.11 33.53
N CYS A 24 4.87 -19.90 32.25
CA CYS A 24 6.26 -19.82 31.79
C CYS A 24 6.64 -18.45 31.20
N SER A 25 5.74 -17.46 31.18
CA SER A 25 5.97 -16.14 30.57
C SER A 25 6.54 -16.23 29.15
N ASN A 26 6.04 -17.18 28.34
CA ASN A 26 6.51 -17.56 27.01
C ASN A 26 7.95 -18.11 26.92
N ASN A 27 8.61 -18.40 28.05
CA ASN A 27 9.93 -19.01 28.05
C ASN A 27 9.86 -20.54 27.96
N VAL A 28 10.24 -21.07 26.80
CA VAL A 28 10.18 -22.51 26.48
C VAL A 28 11.23 -23.32 27.27
N SER A 29 12.32 -22.70 27.76
CA SER A 29 13.33 -23.38 28.56
C SER A 29 12.81 -23.85 29.93
N LEU A 30 11.82 -23.14 30.47
CA LEU A 30 11.19 -23.45 31.76
C LEU A 30 10.16 -24.59 31.65
N PHE A 31 9.82 -24.98 30.42
CA PHE A 31 8.84 -26.03 30.15
C PHE A 31 9.32 -27.40 30.65
N LYS A 32 8.51 -28.02 31.52
CA LYS A 32 8.72 -29.38 32.01
C LYS A 32 7.44 -30.19 31.85
N ILE A 33 7.55 -31.34 31.18
CA ILE A 33 6.41 -32.24 30.91
C ILE A 33 5.60 -32.59 32.18
N PRO A 34 6.22 -32.89 33.34
CA PRO A 34 5.44 -33.18 34.55
C PRO A 34 4.58 -31.99 35.02
N ARG A 35 5.12 -30.76 34.96
CA ARG A 35 4.39 -29.55 35.36
C ARG A 35 3.24 -29.24 34.41
N PHE A 36 3.47 -29.44 33.12
CA PHE A 36 2.41 -29.33 32.11
C PHE A 36 1.33 -30.41 32.30
N GLY A 37 1.72 -31.64 32.67
CA GLY A 37 0.79 -32.70 33.03
C GLY A 37 -0.09 -32.32 34.23
N ASP A 38 0.49 -31.70 35.27
CA ASP A 38 -0.27 -31.18 36.41
C ASP A 38 -1.23 -30.06 36.00
N TYR A 39 -0.82 -29.18 35.08
CA TYR A 39 -1.66 -28.12 34.53
C TYR A 39 -2.86 -28.68 33.75
N LEU A 40 -2.66 -29.69 32.91
CA LEU A 40 -3.74 -30.38 32.19
C LEU A 40 -4.72 -31.06 33.16
N ARG A 41 -4.20 -31.69 34.22
CA ARG A 41 -5.03 -32.32 35.25
C ARG A 41 -5.89 -31.31 36.01
N LYS A 42 -5.37 -30.11 36.28
CA LYS A 42 -6.11 -29.01 36.91
C LYS A 42 -7.17 -28.40 35.97
N ASN A 43 -6.91 -28.36 34.67
CA ASN A 43 -7.76 -27.71 33.68
C ASN A 43 -8.75 -28.64 32.96
N GLY A 44 -9.17 -29.73 33.62
CA GLY A 44 -10.28 -30.57 33.14
C GLY A 44 -9.88 -31.93 32.57
N PHE A 45 -8.59 -32.30 32.55
CA PHE A 45 -8.12 -33.58 32.03
C PHE A 45 -7.42 -34.46 33.09
N PRO A 46 -8.15 -34.96 34.12
CA PRO A 46 -7.56 -35.66 35.26
C PRO A 46 -6.91 -37.01 34.91
N SER A 47 -7.33 -37.64 33.80
CA SER A 47 -6.87 -38.98 33.38
C SER A 47 -5.65 -38.95 32.45
N VAL A 48 -5.08 -37.78 32.15
CA VAL A 48 -3.91 -37.66 31.28
C VAL A 48 -2.64 -37.99 32.06
N ALA A 49 -1.99 -39.08 31.67
CA ALA A 49 -0.69 -39.49 32.19
C ALA A 49 0.46 -38.82 31.44
N ASP A 50 1.53 -38.48 32.14
CA ASP A 50 2.74 -37.88 31.57
C ASP A 50 3.37 -38.76 30.48
N THR A 51 3.22 -40.09 30.60
CA THR A 51 3.69 -41.06 29.60
C THR A 51 2.98 -40.91 28.26
N THR A 52 1.71 -40.51 28.27
CA THR A 52 0.91 -40.24 27.07
C THR A 52 1.41 -38.99 26.36
N LEU A 53 1.69 -37.91 27.10
CA LEU A 53 2.26 -36.67 26.56
C LEU A 53 3.65 -36.90 25.94
N ARG A 54 4.50 -37.71 26.59
CA ARG A 54 5.84 -38.06 26.10
C ARG A 54 5.84 -38.88 24.80
N ARG A 55 4.77 -39.64 24.57
CA ARG A 55 4.62 -40.54 23.42
C ARG A 55 3.85 -39.91 22.26
N ASN A 56 3.26 -38.74 22.46
CA ASN A 56 2.51 -38.03 21.44
C ASN A 56 3.48 -37.39 20.43
N THR A 57 3.43 -37.83 19.17
CA THR A 57 4.37 -37.38 18.12
C THR A 57 4.11 -35.94 17.71
N SER A 58 2.86 -35.54 17.45
CA SER A 58 2.51 -34.19 17.00
C SER A 58 2.87 -33.15 18.07
N PHE A 59 2.59 -33.44 19.34
CA PHE A 59 3.00 -32.57 20.43
C PHE A 59 4.53 -32.41 20.55
N ARG A 60 5.29 -33.48 20.29
CA ARG A 60 6.77 -33.41 20.33
C ARG A 60 7.35 -32.59 19.20
N GLU A 61 6.78 -32.66 18.01
CA GLU A 61 7.21 -31.86 16.87
C GLU A 61 7.00 -30.38 17.16
N VAL A 62 5.81 -30.00 17.63
CA VAL A 62 5.51 -28.61 18.02
C VAL A 62 6.43 -28.12 19.14
N LEU A 63 6.69 -28.95 20.16
CA LEU A 63 7.62 -28.62 21.24
C LEU A 63 9.05 -28.40 20.71
N ALA A 64 9.51 -29.24 19.77
CA ALA A 64 10.84 -29.13 19.19
C ALA A 64 10.97 -27.89 18.31
N GLU A 65 9.97 -27.59 17.49
CA GLU A 65 9.92 -26.38 16.67
C GLU A 65 9.92 -25.12 17.55
N ARG A 66 9.12 -25.12 18.63
CA ARG A 66 9.07 -24.00 19.58
C ARG A 66 10.42 -23.77 20.26
N LYS A 67 11.15 -24.85 20.58
CA LYS A 67 12.49 -24.77 21.17
C LYS A 67 13.50 -24.23 20.16
N ALA A 68 13.50 -24.73 18.93
CA ALA A 68 14.40 -24.23 17.89
C ALA A 68 14.21 -22.73 17.65
N LYS A 69 12.96 -22.26 17.53
CA LYS A 69 12.65 -20.82 17.40
C LYS A 69 13.10 -20.00 18.61
N TYR A 70 12.90 -20.51 19.83
CA TYR A 70 13.34 -19.82 21.04
C TYR A 70 14.87 -19.74 21.13
N ASP A 71 15.59 -20.79 20.73
CA ASP A 71 17.05 -20.79 20.68
C ASP A 71 17.59 -19.82 19.63
N GLU A 72 16.93 -19.71 18.46
CA GLU A 72 17.21 -18.68 17.45
C GLU A 72 16.94 -17.26 17.99
N GLU A 73 15.81 -17.03 18.67
CA GLU A 73 15.46 -15.72 19.25
C GLU A 73 16.36 -15.28 20.42
N GLU A 74 16.81 -16.21 21.27
CA GLU A 74 17.82 -15.95 22.32
C GLU A 74 19.17 -15.55 21.71
N GLU A 75 19.54 -16.09 20.55
CA GLU A 75 20.78 -15.72 19.86
C GLU A 75 20.81 -14.21 19.56
N TYR A 76 19.66 -13.64 19.17
CA TYR A 76 19.48 -12.18 18.97
C TYR A 76 19.48 -11.37 20.28
N ARG A 77 19.16 -11.98 21.42
CA ARG A 77 19.20 -11.32 22.75
C ARG A 77 20.56 -11.43 23.43
N THR A 78 21.63 -11.71 22.70
CA THR A 78 22.98 -11.51 23.22
C THR A 78 23.12 -10.02 23.59
N VAL A 79 22.99 -9.68 24.87
CA VAL A 79 23.21 -8.32 25.36
C VAL A 79 24.69 -7.99 25.09
N ILE A 80 24.95 -7.29 23.99
CA ILE A 80 26.29 -6.89 23.55
C ILE A 80 26.82 -5.89 24.57
N THR A 81 27.55 -6.38 25.56
CA THR A 81 28.28 -5.54 26.51
C THR A 81 29.76 -5.79 26.32
N TYR A 82 30.52 -4.71 26.13
CA TYR A 82 31.97 -4.79 26.10
C TYR A 82 32.46 -5.18 27.51
N LYS A 83 32.99 -6.40 27.64
CA LYS A 83 33.52 -6.91 28.90
C LYS A 83 35.03 -7.07 28.82
N THR A 84 35.75 -6.29 29.63
CA THR A 84 37.19 -6.45 29.79
C THR A 84 37.51 -7.74 30.55
N ILE A 85 38.65 -8.34 30.24
CA ILE A 85 39.16 -9.51 30.98
C ILE A 85 40.00 -9.00 32.15
N ASP A 86 39.54 -9.27 33.37
CA ASP A 86 40.39 -9.19 34.56
C ASP A 86 41.29 -10.44 34.58
N VAL A 87 42.57 -10.26 34.25
CA VAL A 87 43.53 -11.36 34.11
C VAL A 87 43.77 -12.05 35.45
N ASP A 88 43.85 -11.29 36.54
CA ASP A 88 44.14 -11.85 37.87
C ASP A 88 42.95 -12.68 38.36
N SER A 89 41.73 -12.17 38.20
CA SER A 89 40.51 -12.92 38.49
C SER A 89 40.36 -14.15 37.58
N PHE A 90 40.71 -14.03 36.30
CA PHE A 90 40.62 -15.13 35.34
C PHE A 90 41.59 -16.27 35.67
N MET A 91 42.84 -15.94 36.04
CA MET A 91 43.86 -16.90 36.45
C MET A 91 43.54 -17.53 37.81
N ALA A 92 42.95 -16.78 38.73
CA ALA A 92 42.51 -17.31 40.04
C ALA A 92 41.37 -18.34 39.91
N THR A 93 40.47 -18.11 38.93
CA THR A 93 39.32 -18.98 38.64
C THR A 93 39.74 -20.20 37.81
N ASN A 94 40.61 -20.02 36.81
CA ASN A 94 41.11 -21.07 35.94
C ASN A 94 42.55 -21.47 36.31
N ARG A 95 42.68 -22.35 37.30
CA ARG A 95 43.98 -22.69 37.91
C ARG A 95 44.85 -23.67 37.11
N THR A 96 44.28 -24.37 36.12
CA THR A 96 45.01 -25.35 35.30
C THR A 96 45.21 -24.84 33.87
N PRO A 97 46.31 -25.21 33.19
CA PRO A 97 46.55 -24.81 31.80
C PRO A 97 45.40 -25.19 30.85
N ASN A 98 44.75 -26.33 31.10
CA ASN A 98 43.60 -26.77 30.32
C ASN A 98 42.36 -25.89 30.59
N ALA A 99 42.09 -25.52 31.84
CA ALA A 99 40.99 -24.60 32.17
C ALA A 99 41.20 -23.20 31.58
N ILE A 100 42.45 -22.74 31.53
CA ILE A 100 42.80 -21.47 30.86
C ILE A 100 42.51 -21.58 29.36
N ARG A 101 42.92 -22.68 28.71
CA ARG A 101 42.65 -22.89 27.28
C ARG A 101 41.15 -22.93 26.98
N THR A 102 40.35 -23.60 27.80
CA THR A 102 38.89 -23.65 27.62
C THR A 102 38.26 -22.29 27.84
N GLY A 103 38.61 -21.57 28.92
CA GLY A 103 38.07 -20.24 29.18
C GLY A 103 38.42 -19.21 28.09
N LEU A 104 39.63 -19.28 27.54
CA LEU A 104 40.01 -18.44 26.38
C LEU A 104 39.24 -18.84 25.12
N SER A 105 38.99 -20.13 24.90
CA SER A 105 38.20 -20.59 23.75
C SER A 105 36.73 -20.17 23.84
N GLU A 106 36.13 -20.20 25.03
CA GLU A 106 34.76 -19.73 25.29
C GLU A 106 34.65 -18.22 25.08
N LEU A 107 35.63 -17.47 25.55
CA LEU A 107 35.69 -16.03 25.35
C LEU A 107 35.85 -15.67 23.86
N ASN A 108 36.71 -16.39 23.13
CA ASN A 108 36.83 -16.20 21.68
C ASN A 108 35.52 -16.52 20.97
N LEU A 109 34.82 -17.59 21.37
CA LEU A 109 33.53 -17.95 20.82
C LEU A 109 32.47 -16.86 21.08
N TYR A 110 32.45 -16.28 22.28
CA TYR A 110 31.58 -15.15 22.60
C TYR A 110 31.83 -13.96 21.66
N TYR A 111 33.10 -13.55 21.50
CA TYR A 111 33.44 -12.43 20.61
C TYR A 111 33.15 -12.73 19.13
N LYS A 112 33.33 -13.98 18.70
CA LYS A 112 32.95 -14.42 17.36
C LYS A 112 31.44 -14.23 17.14
N LYS A 113 30.60 -14.69 18.07
CA LYS A 113 29.14 -14.50 18.00
C LYS A 113 28.73 -13.03 17.95
N VAL A 114 29.37 -12.19 18.77
CA VAL A 114 29.12 -10.73 18.74
C VAL A 114 29.49 -10.12 17.39
N ALA A 115 30.60 -10.55 16.79
CA ALA A 115 31.02 -10.06 15.47
C ALA A 115 30.09 -10.53 14.35
N GLU A 116 29.64 -11.78 14.40
CA GLU A 116 28.67 -12.34 13.44
C GLU A 116 27.32 -11.60 13.52
N ALA A 117 26.77 -11.43 14.73
CA ALA A 117 25.54 -10.66 14.94
C ALA A 117 25.69 -9.20 14.46
N ALA A 118 26.81 -8.54 14.75
CA ALA A 118 27.07 -7.18 14.26
C ALA A 118 27.14 -7.11 12.73
N LEU A 119 27.67 -8.14 12.07
CA LEU A 119 27.71 -8.21 10.61
C LEU A 119 26.31 -8.38 10.02
N GLU A 120 25.48 -9.22 10.64
CA GLU A 120 24.08 -9.41 10.24
C GLU A 120 23.27 -8.12 10.39
N PHE A 121 23.37 -7.44 11.54
CA PHE A 121 22.73 -6.15 11.75
C PHE A 121 23.20 -5.09 10.76
N LYS A 122 24.48 -5.10 10.39
CA LYS A 122 25.00 -4.19 9.36
C LYS A 122 24.36 -4.49 8.01
N ASN A 123 24.30 -5.75 7.60
CA ASN A 123 23.73 -6.15 6.32
C ASN A 123 22.22 -5.85 6.24
N GLU A 124 21.49 -6.07 7.34
CA GLU A 124 20.07 -5.73 7.44
C GLU A 124 19.85 -4.21 7.36
N ASN A 125 20.66 -3.42 8.08
CA ASN A 125 20.58 -1.97 8.00
C ASN A 125 20.85 -1.43 6.58
N VAL A 126 21.80 -2.02 5.84
CA VAL A 126 22.05 -1.63 4.44
C VAL A 126 20.83 -1.91 3.57
N LYS A 127 20.22 -3.10 3.69
CA LYS A 127 18.98 -3.43 2.95
C LYS A 127 17.84 -2.47 3.29
N LEU A 128 17.65 -2.18 4.59
CA LEU A 128 16.62 -1.26 5.05
C LEU A 128 16.88 0.19 4.60
N GLN A 129 18.15 0.58 4.44
CA GLN A 129 18.52 1.88 3.87
C GLN A 129 18.15 1.95 2.39
N ASP A 130 18.52 0.94 1.60
CA ASP A 130 18.19 0.85 0.18
C ASP A 130 16.66 0.88 -0.03
N GLU A 131 15.91 0.07 0.72
CA GLU A 131 14.44 0.05 0.67
C GLU A 131 13.83 1.41 1.07
N ASN A 132 14.40 2.09 2.08
CA ASN A 132 13.94 3.43 2.47
C ASN A 132 14.21 4.48 1.38
N GLU A 133 15.33 4.38 0.67
CA GLU A 133 15.64 5.27 -0.44
C GLU A 133 14.67 5.04 -1.60
N GLU A 134 14.44 3.79 -2.00
CA GLU A 134 13.45 3.45 -3.03
C GLU A 134 12.03 3.93 -2.66
N LEU A 135 11.60 3.74 -1.42
CA LEU A 135 10.30 4.20 -0.95
C LEU A 135 10.19 5.73 -0.97
N LYS A 136 11.25 6.45 -0.60
CA LYS A 136 11.29 7.92 -0.68
C LYS A 136 11.15 8.40 -2.13
N GLU A 137 11.84 7.75 -3.06
CA GLU A 137 11.73 8.07 -4.49
C GLU A 137 10.30 7.81 -5.01
N GLN A 138 9.70 6.67 -4.66
CA GLN A 138 8.32 6.35 -5.02
C GLN A 138 7.32 7.37 -4.47
N ILE A 139 7.48 7.77 -3.20
CA ILE A 139 6.65 8.81 -2.58
C ILE A 139 6.80 10.13 -3.34
N GLN A 140 8.04 10.53 -3.68
CA GLN A 140 8.28 11.77 -4.43
C GLN A 140 7.63 11.74 -5.81
N GLN A 141 7.72 10.62 -6.53
CA GLN A 141 7.05 10.44 -7.83
C GLN A 141 5.52 10.49 -7.72
N LEU A 142 4.95 9.84 -6.69
CA LEU A 142 3.50 9.88 -6.43
C LEU A 142 3.03 11.30 -6.11
N LEU A 143 3.81 12.06 -5.34
CA LEU A 143 3.50 13.43 -4.98
C LEU A 143 3.50 14.34 -6.21
N GLN A 144 4.47 14.16 -7.12
CA GLN A 144 4.47 14.85 -8.42
C GLN A 144 3.23 14.49 -9.26
N LYS A 145 2.87 13.20 -9.36
CA LYS A 145 1.66 12.76 -10.06
C LYS A 145 0.37 13.32 -9.44
N GLU A 146 0.31 13.43 -8.11
CA GLU A 146 -0.85 14.02 -7.43
C GLU A 146 -0.99 15.51 -7.76
N THR A 147 0.13 16.25 -7.78
CA THR A 147 0.10 17.69 -8.14
C THR A 147 -0.36 17.91 -9.58
N SER A 148 0.12 17.11 -10.53
CA SER A 148 -0.33 17.20 -11.92
C SER A 148 -1.81 16.81 -12.08
N ARG A 149 -2.26 15.78 -11.36
CA ARG A 149 -3.67 15.37 -11.32
C ARG A 149 -4.57 16.50 -10.79
N LYS A 150 -4.18 17.17 -9.70
CA LYS A 150 -4.90 18.33 -9.15
C LYS A 150 -4.95 19.49 -10.14
N ALA A 151 -3.84 19.78 -10.83
CA ALA A 151 -3.82 20.80 -11.87
C ALA A 151 -4.81 20.48 -13.00
N LEU A 152 -4.78 19.25 -13.51
CA LEU A 152 -5.71 18.77 -14.55
C LEU A 152 -7.18 18.82 -14.09
N GLU A 153 -7.47 18.48 -12.83
CA GLU A 153 -8.82 18.62 -12.27
C GLU A 153 -9.29 20.08 -12.25
N THR A 154 -8.41 21.01 -11.84
CA THR A 154 -8.76 22.44 -11.83
C THR A 154 -8.99 22.97 -13.24
N GLU A 155 -8.21 22.51 -14.22
CA GLU A 155 -8.40 22.85 -15.62
C GLU A 155 -9.71 22.26 -16.16
N ASN A 156 -10.03 21.00 -15.85
CA ASN A 156 -11.28 20.38 -16.22
C ASN A 156 -12.50 21.13 -15.68
N ILE A 157 -12.44 21.59 -14.42
CA ILE A 157 -13.51 22.39 -13.81
C ILE A 157 -13.69 23.71 -14.57
N LYS A 158 -12.58 24.40 -14.91
CA LYS A 158 -12.61 25.64 -15.68
C LYS A 158 -13.16 25.43 -17.09
N LEU A 159 -12.74 24.36 -17.78
CA LEU A 159 -13.25 24.01 -19.11
C LEU A 159 -14.74 23.70 -19.07
N ARG A 160 -15.21 22.92 -18.08
CA ARG A 160 -16.64 22.66 -17.87
C ARG A 160 -17.43 23.93 -17.57
N ALA A 161 -16.87 24.84 -16.77
CA ALA A 161 -17.50 26.13 -16.49
C ALA A 161 -17.57 27.00 -17.74
N LEU A 162 -16.50 27.02 -18.56
CA LEU A 162 -16.47 27.70 -19.84
C LEU A 162 -17.56 27.13 -20.75
N ILE A 163 -17.61 25.81 -20.97
CA ILE A 163 -18.67 25.16 -21.76
C ILE A 163 -20.07 25.57 -21.28
N LYS A 164 -20.33 25.54 -19.96
CA LYS A 164 -21.63 25.95 -19.39
C LYS A 164 -21.96 27.43 -19.61
N SER A 165 -20.96 28.31 -19.64
CA SER A 165 -21.12 29.76 -19.70
C SER A 165 -21.07 30.35 -21.11
N SER A 166 -20.27 29.74 -21.99
CA SER A 166 -19.92 30.29 -23.31
C SER A 166 -20.46 29.45 -24.47
N VAL A 167 -20.85 28.20 -24.22
CA VAL A 167 -21.65 27.42 -25.17
C VAL A 167 -23.08 27.53 -24.69
N TYR A 168 -24.00 27.96 -25.57
CA TYR A 168 -25.42 27.92 -25.27
C TYR A 168 -25.75 26.52 -24.76
N PRO A 169 -26.29 26.36 -23.53
CA PRO A 169 -26.52 25.05 -22.92
C PRO A 169 -27.33 24.13 -23.83
N GLU A 170 -28.21 24.72 -24.61
CA GLU A 170 -29.07 24.05 -25.57
C GLU A 170 -28.32 23.56 -26.82
N ILE A 171 -27.36 24.35 -27.34
CA ILE A 171 -26.48 23.94 -28.46
C ILE A 171 -25.46 22.89 -27.98
N ALA A 172 -24.95 23.01 -26.76
CA ALA A 172 -24.08 22.00 -26.15
C ALA A 172 -24.80 20.65 -25.98
N ASN A 173 -26.07 20.68 -25.57
CA ASN A 173 -26.89 19.47 -25.40
C ASN A 173 -27.18 18.77 -26.75
N GLU A 174 -27.39 19.54 -27.82
CA GLU A 174 -27.53 19.03 -29.20
C GLU A 174 -26.23 18.34 -29.67
N LEU A 175 -25.06 18.97 -29.51
CA LEU A 175 -23.76 18.37 -29.88
C LEU A 175 -23.47 17.08 -29.09
N LEU A 176 -23.78 17.08 -27.79
CA LEU A 176 -23.63 15.90 -26.93
C LEU A 176 -24.63 14.76 -27.28
N LYS A 177 -25.75 15.08 -27.95
CA LYS A 177 -26.69 14.10 -28.49
C LYS A 177 -26.17 13.50 -29.80
N GLU A 178 -25.57 14.30 -30.68
CA GLU A 178 -24.91 13.83 -31.91
C GLU A 178 -23.76 12.85 -31.61
N GLU A 179 -22.98 13.10 -30.55
CA GLU A 179 -21.93 12.20 -30.09
C GLU A 179 -22.45 10.99 -29.28
N GLY A 180 -23.77 10.87 -29.06
CA GLY A 180 -24.41 9.72 -28.42
C GLY A 180 -24.28 9.67 -26.89
N ILE A 181 -23.93 10.78 -26.23
CA ILE A 181 -23.65 10.86 -24.79
C ILE A 181 -24.93 11.15 -23.97
N LEU A 182 -25.93 11.84 -24.56
CA LEU A 182 -27.21 12.17 -23.93
C LEU A 182 -28.39 11.39 -24.55
N GLN A 183 -29.27 10.83 -23.70
CA GLN A 183 -30.42 9.98 -24.09
C GLN A 183 -31.80 10.67 -24.03
N SER A 184 -31.90 11.95 -23.66
CA SER A 184 -33.19 12.62 -23.44
C SER A 184 -33.82 13.22 -24.71
N GLU A 185 -35.15 13.09 -24.84
CA GLU A 185 -35.92 13.37 -26.07
C GLU A 185 -36.52 14.80 -26.19
N GLN A 186 -36.35 15.69 -25.21
CA GLN A 186 -37.06 16.97 -25.21
C GLN A 186 -36.34 18.03 -26.06
N GLN A 187 -36.89 18.26 -27.27
CA GLN A 187 -36.41 19.23 -28.25
C GLN A 187 -37.09 20.59 -28.01
N VAL A 188 -36.31 21.64 -27.76
CA VAL A 188 -36.81 23.03 -27.60
C VAL A 188 -36.34 23.94 -28.75
N ILE A 189 -35.23 23.59 -29.40
CA ILE A 189 -34.71 24.28 -30.58
C ILE A 189 -35.18 23.55 -31.84
N THR A 190 -35.63 24.30 -32.84
CA THR A 190 -35.97 23.77 -34.17
C THR A 190 -34.73 23.63 -35.04
N ASP A 191 -34.65 22.56 -35.84
CA ASP A 191 -33.52 22.29 -36.73
C ASP A 191 -33.19 23.47 -37.68
N GLU A 192 -34.22 24.23 -38.07
CA GLU A 192 -34.08 25.45 -38.88
C GLU A 192 -33.30 26.58 -38.18
N PHE A 193 -33.41 26.69 -36.84
CA PHE A 193 -32.66 27.68 -36.07
C PHE A 193 -31.17 27.33 -35.99
N MET A 194 -30.84 26.04 -35.89
CA MET A 194 -29.46 25.54 -35.83
C MET A 194 -28.71 25.82 -37.13
N VAL A 195 -29.31 25.51 -38.28
CA VAL A 195 -28.70 25.72 -39.61
C VAL A 195 -28.43 27.21 -39.88
N ASN A 196 -29.31 28.09 -39.40
CA ASN A 196 -29.23 29.53 -39.66
C ASN A 196 -28.24 30.25 -38.73
N ASN A 197 -28.10 29.82 -37.47
CA ASN A 197 -27.32 30.55 -36.46
C ASN A 197 -25.95 29.94 -36.13
N ILE A 198 -25.66 28.72 -36.59
CA ILE A 198 -24.36 28.06 -36.37
C ILE A 198 -23.51 28.13 -37.64
N LEU A 199 -22.25 28.58 -37.52
CA LEU A 199 -21.28 28.58 -38.61
C LEU A 199 -20.60 27.20 -38.69
N THR A 200 -20.89 26.47 -39.75
CA THR A 200 -20.25 25.19 -40.09
C THR A 200 -19.16 25.38 -41.14
N ALA A 201 -18.30 24.37 -41.33
CA ALA A 201 -17.17 24.43 -42.28
C ALA A 201 -17.59 24.77 -43.73
N ASP A 202 -18.81 24.41 -44.11
CA ASP A 202 -19.38 24.65 -45.45
C ASP A 202 -20.15 25.98 -45.56
N SER A 203 -20.18 26.80 -44.49
CA SER A 203 -20.89 28.09 -44.52
C SER A 203 -20.11 29.12 -45.33
N GLU A 204 -20.74 29.63 -46.40
CA GLU A 204 -20.16 30.68 -47.24
C GLU A 204 -20.03 32.02 -46.49
N ILE A 205 -18.84 32.61 -46.49
CA ILE A 205 -18.56 33.93 -45.89
C ILE A 205 -18.45 34.94 -47.03
N ASN A 206 -19.31 35.96 -47.03
CA ASN A 206 -19.31 37.00 -48.05
C ASN A 206 -18.58 38.25 -47.54
N PHE A 207 -17.52 38.66 -48.23
CA PHE A 207 -16.64 39.77 -47.83
C PHE A 207 -17.02 41.12 -48.45
N HIS A 208 -18.10 41.20 -49.21
CA HIS A 208 -18.52 42.43 -49.87
C HIS A 208 -19.56 43.20 -49.04
N SER A 209 -19.21 44.43 -48.67
CA SER A 209 -20.08 45.32 -47.91
C SER A 209 -21.09 46.00 -48.83
N ASP A 210 -22.30 45.45 -48.91
CA ASP A 210 -23.41 46.22 -49.44
C ASP A 210 -23.84 47.25 -48.39
N THR A 211 -23.28 48.46 -48.49
CA THR A 211 -23.90 49.67 -47.99
C THR A 211 -25.32 49.74 -48.54
N THR A 212 -26.31 49.52 -47.68
CA THR A 212 -27.72 49.61 -48.03
C THR A 212 -28.05 51.01 -48.53
N ASN A 213 -28.26 51.14 -49.84
CA ASN A 213 -29.04 52.20 -50.46
C ASN A 213 -29.50 51.77 -51.86
N SER A 214 -30.66 51.13 -51.95
CA SER A 214 -31.63 51.41 -53.02
C SER A 214 -32.88 50.57 -52.86
N LYS A 215 -34.00 51.22 -53.20
CA LYS A 215 -35.32 50.64 -53.38
C LYS A 215 -35.33 49.61 -54.51
N ASP A 216 -36.35 48.77 -54.45
CA ASP A 216 -36.84 47.86 -55.50
C ASP A 216 -36.08 46.54 -55.67
N ASP A 217 -36.57 45.49 -54.99
CA ASP A 217 -36.76 44.22 -55.68
C ASP A 217 -37.98 43.46 -55.14
N LYS A 218 -38.93 43.17 -56.03
CA LYS A 218 -40.10 42.32 -55.77
C LYS A 218 -39.67 40.88 -56.01
N GLY A 219 -39.39 40.12 -54.96
CA GLY A 219 -39.10 38.70 -55.08
C GLY A 219 -38.97 37.98 -53.74
N ASP A 220 -40.07 37.33 -53.33
CA ASP A 220 -40.19 36.25 -52.35
C ASP A 220 -39.69 36.47 -50.90
N ILE A 221 -40.64 36.68 -49.99
CA ILE A 221 -40.46 37.02 -48.56
C ILE A 221 -40.09 35.79 -47.68
N ARG A 222 -39.71 34.64 -48.27
CA ARG A 222 -39.66 33.37 -47.51
C ARG A 222 -38.29 32.76 -47.22
N LYS A 223 -37.16 33.43 -47.44
CA LYS A 223 -35.85 32.90 -47.00
C LYS A 223 -34.92 33.98 -46.43
N PRO A 224 -34.52 33.90 -45.15
CA PRO A 224 -33.41 34.72 -44.65
C PRO A 224 -32.11 34.23 -45.30
N LYS A 225 -31.40 35.11 -46.02
CA LYS A 225 -30.05 34.82 -46.53
C LYS A 225 -29.04 34.92 -45.38
N LYS A 226 -28.30 33.84 -45.14
CA LYS A 226 -27.21 33.74 -44.15
C LYS A 226 -25.98 34.50 -44.68
N VAL A 227 -25.86 35.78 -44.36
CA VAL A 227 -24.68 36.59 -44.71
C VAL A 227 -24.22 37.33 -43.45
N VAL A 228 -23.02 37.02 -42.96
CA VAL A 228 -22.42 37.68 -41.80
C VAL A 228 -21.47 38.76 -42.30
N ALA A 229 -21.78 40.02 -42.01
CA ALA A 229 -20.90 41.16 -42.30
C ALA A 229 -19.80 41.24 -41.22
N ILE A 230 -18.57 40.87 -41.58
CA ILE A 230 -17.42 40.90 -40.67
C ILE A 230 -16.69 42.23 -40.87
N LYS A 231 -17.03 43.26 -40.09
CA LYS A 231 -16.22 44.50 -40.02
C LYS A 231 -15.30 44.54 -38.79
N ASP A 232 -15.73 43.99 -37.66
CA ASP A 232 -15.04 44.29 -36.39
C ASP A 232 -14.17 43.16 -35.83
N LEU A 233 -14.05 42.00 -36.51
CA LEU A 233 -13.25 40.87 -36.01
C LEU A 233 -11.76 40.94 -36.36
N LEU A 234 -11.38 41.70 -37.39
CA LEU A 234 -9.99 41.79 -37.86
C LEU A 234 -9.25 43.03 -37.31
N ASP A 235 -9.96 44.13 -37.06
CA ASP A 235 -9.33 45.40 -36.65
C ASP A 235 -8.82 45.40 -35.19
N SER A 236 -9.22 44.44 -34.35
CA SER A 236 -8.72 44.36 -32.96
C SER A 236 -7.41 43.56 -32.80
N LYS A 237 -6.90 42.92 -33.86
CA LYS A 237 -5.68 42.09 -33.80
C LYS A 237 -4.51 42.56 -34.68
N THR A 238 -4.65 43.64 -35.43
CA THR A 238 -3.52 44.23 -36.17
C THR A 238 -3.25 45.66 -35.71
N ASN A 239 -2.53 45.80 -34.60
CA ASN A 239 -1.68 46.96 -34.41
C ASN A 239 -0.32 46.62 -35.05
N TYR A 240 -0.01 47.29 -36.16
CA TYR A 240 1.37 47.47 -36.60
C TYR A 240 2.16 48.24 -35.53
#